data_AF-A0A7C1LW95-F1
#
_entry.id   AF-A0A7C1LW95-F1
#
_cell.length_a   1.000
_cell.length_b   1.000
_cell.length_c   1.000
_cell.angle_alpha   90.00
_cell.angle_beta   90.00
_cell.angle_gamma   90.00
#
_symmetry.space_group_name_H-M   'P 1'
#
loop_
_entity.id
_entity.type
_entity.pdbx_description
1 polymer ?
#
loop_
_entity_poly.entity_id
_entity_poly.type
_entity_poly.pdbx_seq_one_letter_code
_entity_poly.pdbx_strand_id
1 'polypeptide(L)'
;MKPTTITAIVLVTFGVFSILRSGQAKPDQVPALDAPSAELQVIVKPITEVLNGYPKQASVLSSFYLEASKTIRRDGRNAKIIRSKNHLRTFGDRAVTLRFQEIFQKVPGLSKAIHGKSGALSQVLGLDPGPLDHEKTADAFYAVAWACQEAK
;
A
#
# COMPACT_ATOMS: atom_id res chain seq x y z
N MET A 1 28.22 -41.21 31.68
CA MET A 1 27.19 -41.47 30.65
C MET A 1 25.99 -40.59 31.00
N LYS A 2 25.49 -39.62 30.23
CA LYS A 2 25.47 -39.36 28.79
C LYS A 2 25.82 -37.86 28.49
N PRO A 3 26.30 -37.52 27.28
CA PRO A 3 26.80 -36.18 26.91
C PRO A 3 25.84 -35.47 25.94
N THR A 4 25.21 -34.35 26.31
CA THR A 4 24.41 -33.56 25.34
C THR A 4 24.08 -32.13 25.79
N THR A 5 25.03 -31.39 26.37
CA THR A 5 24.75 -29.99 26.77
C THR A 5 25.91 -29.03 26.55
N ILE A 6 26.82 -29.34 25.62
CA ILE A 6 27.97 -28.47 25.29
C ILE A 6 27.99 -28.21 23.78
N THR A 7 26.87 -27.77 23.22
CA THR A 7 26.80 -27.29 21.83
C THR A 7 25.74 -26.20 21.68
N ALA A 8 25.73 -25.20 22.55
CA ALA A 8 24.86 -24.02 22.39
C ALA A 8 25.50 -22.69 22.79
N ILE A 9 26.77 -22.68 23.21
CA ILE A 9 27.41 -21.48 23.77
C ILE A 9 28.39 -20.82 22.77
N VAL A 10 28.72 -21.45 21.64
CA VAL A 10 29.68 -20.92 20.66
C VAL A 10 29.03 -20.03 19.58
N LEU A 11 27.70 -19.96 19.49
CA LEU A 11 27.00 -19.18 18.43
C LEU A 11 26.46 -17.82 18.88
N VAL A 12 26.67 -17.41 20.14
CA VAL A 12 26.15 -16.13 20.66
C VAL A 12 27.25 -15.04 20.72
N THR A 13 28.53 -15.38 20.59
CA THR A 13 29.63 -14.42 20.78
C THR A 13 30.14 -13.77 19.50
N PHE A 14 29.77 -14.26 18.31
CA PHE A 14 30.18 -13.63 17.03
C PHE A 14 29.24 -12.50 16.54
N GLY A 15 28.10 -12.27 17.21
CA GLY A 15 27.14 -11.23 16.81
C GLY A 15 27.30 -9.89 17.53
N VAL A 16 28.09 -9.81 18.60
CA VAL A 16 28.05 -8.66 19.55
C VAL A 16 29.22 -7.69 19.38
N PHE A 17 30.24 -8.00 18.56
CA PHE A 17 31.41 -7.14 18.37
C PHE A 17 31.40 -6.25 17.12
N SER A 18 30.34 -6.27 16.31
CA SER A 18 30.22 -5.37 15.13
C SER A 18 29.42 -4.09 15.41
N ILE A 19 29.08 -3.79 16.68
CA ILE A 19 28.21 -2.66 17.05
C ILE A 19 28.99 -1.33 17.16
N LEU A 20 30.32 -1.35 17.05
CA LEU A 20 31.10 -0.11 16.94
C LEU A 20 31.70 0.02 15.55
N ARG A 21 31.11 0.96 14.78
CA ARG A 21 31.69 1.65 13.63
C ARG A 21 31.52 0.96 12.27
N SER A 22 30.32 1.08 11.70
CA SER A 22 30.13 1.32 10.26
C SER A 22 28.71 1.81 9.98
N GLY A 23 28.59 3.12 9.72
CA GLY A 23 27.46 3.76 9.06
C GLY A 23 26.16 3.82 9.88
N GLN A 24 25.76 5.03 10.29
CA GLN A 24 24.34 5.30 10.47
C GLN A 24 23.64 4.98 9.14
N ALA A 25 23.02 3.80 9.04
CA ALA A 25 22.02 3.55 8.03
C ALA A 25 20.91 4.57 8.28
N LYS A 26 20.83 5.56 7.39
CA LYS A 26 19.71 6.50 7.31
C LYS A 26 18.42 5.67 7.38
N PRO A 27 17.46 5.98 8.27
CA PRO A 27 16.28 5.13 8.43
C PRO A 27 15.61 4.94 7.07
N ASP A 28 15.36 3.67 6.71
CA ASP A 28 14.80 3.18 5.45
C ASP A 28 14.01 4.23 4.67
N GLN A 29 14.66 4.91 3.72
CA GLN A 29 13.95 5.72 2.74
C GLN A 29 13.30 4.75 1.75
N VAL A 30 12.00 4.48 1.91
CA VAL A 30 11.20 3.84 0.86
C VAL A 30 11.36 4.71 -0.39
N PRO A 31 11.80 4.13 -1.54
CA PRO A 31 12.01 4.90 -2.76
C PRO A 31 10.77 5.72 -3.11
N ALA A 32 10.98 6.95 -3.58
CA ALA A 32 9.90 7.78 -4.09
C ALA A 32 9.28 7.10 -5.32
N LEU A 33 7.95 7.05 -5.37
CA LEU A 33 7.20 6.59 -6.52
C LEU A 33 7.21 7.69 -7.57
N ASP A 34 7.36 7.29 -8.83
CA ASP A 34 7.22 8.20 -9.96
C ASP A 34 5.81 8.80 -9.98
N ALA A 35 5.71 10.07 -10.38
CA ALA A 35 4.42 10.73 -10.45
C ALA A 35 3.53 10.09 -11.53
N PRO A 36 2.24 9.83 -11.24
CA PRO A 36 1.30 9.35 -12.24
C PRO A 36 0.96 10.47 -13.24
N SER A 37 0.09 10.18 -14.22
CA SER A 37 -0.36 11.20 -15.17
C SER A 37 -0.99 12.42 -14.45
N ALA A 38 -0.89 13.61 -15.06
CA ALA A 38 -1.42 14.83 -14.47
C ALA A 38 -2.93 14.74 -14.13
N GLU A 39 -3.70 14.03 -14.96
CA GLU A 39 -5.11 13.74 -14.68
C GLU A 39 -5.30 12.94 -13.39
N LEU A 40 -4.51 11.86 -13.21
CA LEU A 40 -4.56 11.06 -12.01
C LEU A 40 -4.11 11.84 -10.77
N GLN A 41 -3.09 12.70 -10.90
CA GLN A 41 -2.64 13.57 -9.81
C GLN A 41 -3.77 14.47 -9.29
N VAL A 42 -4.55 15.07 -10.19
CA VAL A 42 -5.71 15.91 -9.80
C VAL A 42 -6.76 15.09 -9.06
N ILE A 43 -7.07 13.88 -9.55
CA ILE A 43 -8.09 13.01 -8.95
C ILE A 43 -7.67 12.53 -7.55
N VAL A 44 -6.39 12.21 -7.34
CA VAL A 44 -5.90 11.67 -6.06
C VAL A 44 -5.47 12.74 -5.07
N LYS A 45 -5.35 14.01 -5.48
CA LYS A 45 -4.96 15.13 -4.60
C LYS A 45 -5.71 15.19 -3.26
N PRO A 46 -7.03 14.96 -3.19
CA PRO A 46 -7.75 14.98 -1.91
C PRO A 46 -7.26 13.93 -0.90
N ILE A 47 -6.65 12.83 -1.37
CA ILE A 47 -6.07 11.80 -0.49
C ILE A 47 -4.85 12.36 0.24
N THR A 48 -3.97 13.06 -0.49
CA THR A 48 -2.80 13.73 0.08
C THR A 48 -3.23 14.79 1.10
N GLU A 49 -4.23 15.61 0.75
CA GLU A 49 -4.77 16.65 1.65
C GLU A 49 -5.34 16.06 2.95
N VAL A 50 -6.08 14.94 2.86
CA VAL A 50 -6.67 14.27 4.03
C VAL A 50 -5.62 13.55 4.88
N LEU A 51 -4.57 13.00 4.27
CA LEU A 51 -3.49 12.31 5.00
C LEU A 51 -2.43 13.25 5.58
N ASN A 52 -2.49 14.54 5.26
CA ASN A 52 -1.54 15.52 5.79
C ASN A 52 -1.59 15.52 7.33
N GLY A 53 -0.43 15.37 7.97
CA GLY A 53 -0.33 15.20 9.42
C GLY A 53 -0.47 13.75 9.93
N TYR A 54 -0.62 12.76 9.04
CA TYR A 54 -0.74 11.32 9.38
C TYR A 54 0.32 10.45 8.68
N PRO A 55 1.64 10.74 8.84
CA PRO A 55 2.69 10.12 8.04
C PRO A 55 2.81 8.60 8.20
N LYS A 56 2.47 8.07 9.39
CA LYS A 56 2.47 6.61 9.63
C LYS A 56 1.37 5.91 8.82
N GLN A 57 0.17 6.46 8.83
CA GLN A 57 -0.98 5.95 8.08
C GLN A 57 -0.75 6.08 6.58
N ALA A 58 -0.25 7.23 6.16
CA ALA A 58 0.17 7.51 4.79
C ALA A 58 1.20 6.48 4.30
N SER A 59 2.17 6.12 5.16
CA SER A 59 3.15 5.07 4.83
C SER A 59 2.57 3.67 4.67
N VAL A 60 1.74 3.24 5.62
CA VAL A 60 1.10 1.92 5.56
C VAL A 60 0.21 1.79 4.33
N LEU A 61 -0.59 2.82 4.03
CA LEU A 61 -1.50 2.81 2.89
C LEU A 61 -0.76 2.88 1.56
N SER A 62 0.29 3.71 1.46
CA SER A 62 1.15 3.77 0.27
C SER A 62 1.70 2.39 -0.09
N SER A 63 2.27 1.67 0.87
CA SER A 63 2.79 0.31 0.64
C SER A 63 1.69 -0.66 0.24
N PHE A 64 0.52 -0.60 0.90
CA PHE A 64 -0.60 -1.47 0.58
C PHE A 64 -1.11 -1.27 -0.85
N TYR A 65 -1.39 -0.03 -1.24
CA TYR A 65 -1.91 0.28 -2.58
C TYR A 65 -0.88 0.00 -3.67
N LEU A 66 0.41 0.17 -3.38
CA LEU A 66 1.48 -0.20 -4.30
C LEU A 66 1.49 -1.72 -4.55
N GLU A 67 1.45 -2.54 -3.51
CA GLU A 67 1.42 -4.00 -3.66
C GLU A 67 0.12 -4.49 -4.31
N ALA A 68 -1.01 -3.84 -4.04
CA ALA A 68 -2.26 -4.10 -4.74
C ALA A 68 -2.14 -3.76 -6.24
N SER A 69 -1.53 -2.64 -6.62
CA SER A 69 -1.29 -2.30 -8.03
C SER A 69 -0.45 -3.36 -8.75
N LYS A 70 0.65 -3.80 -8.13
CA LYS A 70 1.53 -4.86 -8.67
C LYS A 70 0.78 -6.18 -8.82
N THR A 71 -0.03 -6.52 -7.83
CA THR A 71 -0.85 -7.73 -7.84
C THR A 71 -1.86 -7.70 -8.98
N ILE A 72 -2.54 -6.57 -9.20
CA ILE A 72 -3.53 -6.40 -10.28
C ILE A 72 -2.87 -6.48 -11.66
N ARG A 73 -1.70 -5.86 -11.87
CA ARG A 73 -0.94 -6.02 -13.13
C ARG A 73 -0.55 -7.48 -13.37
N ARG A 74 -0.07 -8.17 -12.34
CA ARG A 74 0.28 -9.60 -12.45
C ARG A 74 -0.97 -10.43 -12.75
N ASP A 75 -2.11 -10.10 -12.14
CA ASP A 75 -3.37 -10.80 -12.33
C ASP A 75 -3.88 -10.69 -13.77
N GLY A 76 -3.82 -9.48 -14.34
CA GLY A 76 -4.18 -9.21 -15.74
C GLY A 76 -3.32 -9.98 -16.73
N ARG A 77 -2.07 -10.28 -16.37
CA ARG A 77 -1.16 -11.06 -17.22
C ARG A 77 -1.47 -12.55 -17.28
N ASN A 78 -1.87 -13.22 -16.19
CA ASN A 78 -1.96 -14.69 -16.19
C ASN A 78 -2.94 -15.35 -15.20
N ALA A 79 -3.45 -14.68 -14.17
CA ALA A 79 -4.20 -15.36 -13.08
C ALA A 79 -5.71 -15.03 -13.05
N LYS A 80 -6.10 -13.82 -13.48
CA LYS A 80 -7.49 -13.32 -13.54
C LYS A 80 -8.33 -13.72 -12.30
N ILE A 81 -7.84 -13.51 -11.09
CA ILE A 81 -8.58 -13.68 -9.83
C ILE A 81 -9.60 -12.54 -9.67
N ILE A 82 -9.20 -11.30 -9.96
CA ILE A 82 -10.09 -10.13 -9.97
C ILE A 82 -10.58 -9.93 -11.39
N ARG A 83 -11.74 -10.50 -11.71
CA ARG A 83 -12.28 -10.58 -13.09
C ARG A 83 -13.21 -9.43 -13.47
N SER A 84 -13.82 -8.79 -12.49
CA SER A 84 -14.86 -7.79 -12.72
C SER A 84 -14.71 -6.60 -11.77
N LYS A 85 -15.27 -5.46 -12.18
CA LYS A 85 -15.40 -4.28 -11.32
C LYS A 85 -16.16 -4.59 -10.02
N ASN A 86 -17.08 -5.57 -10.03
CA ASN A 86 -17.80 -5.98 -8.84
C ASN A 86 -16.92 -6.76 -7.85
N HIS A 87 -15.98 -7.60 -8.33
CA HIS A 87 -14.98 -8.23 -7.46
C HIS A 87 -14.07 -7.19 -6.83
N LEU A 88 -13.61 -6.22 -7.63
CA LEU A 88 -12.78 -5.13 -7.15
C LEU A 88 -13.51 -4.29 -6.09
N ARG A 89 -14.76 -3.91 -6.34
CA ARG A 89 -15.57 -3.16 -5.38
C ARG A 89 -15.76 -3.92 -4.08
N THR A 90 -16.03 -5.22 -4.16
CA THR A 90 -16.14 -6.07 -2.95
C THR A 90 -14.83 -6.10 -2.17
N PHE A 91 -13.69 -6.22 -2.86
CA PHE A 91 -12.36 -6.19 -2.24
C PHE A 91 -12.06 -4.82 -1.60
N GLY A 92 -12.27 -3.72 -2.33
CA GLY A 92 -12.06 -2.35 -1.85
C GLY A 92 -12.98 -1.99 -0.68
N ASP A 93 -14.29 -2.14 -0.85
CA ASP A 93 -15.28 -1.71 0.15
C ASP A 93 -15.23 -2.55 1.42
N ARG A 94 -14.95 -3.85 1.30
CA ARG A 94 -14.99 -4.77 2.45
C ARG A 94 -13.62 -5.14 2.98
N ALA A 95 -12.73 -5.66 2.13
CA ALA A 95 -11.45 -6.20 2.62
C ALA A 95 -10.50 -5.08 3.07
N VAL A 96 -10.40 -3.99 2.30
CA VAL A 96 -9.54 -2.85 2.65
C VAL A 96 -10.11 -2.10 3.85
N THR A 97 -11.41 -1.78 3.83
CA THR A 97 -12.06 -1.09 4.94
C THR A 97 -11.97 -1.88 6.25
N LEU A 98 -12.17 -3.20 6.24
CA LEU A 98 -12.03 -4.02 7.45
C LEU A 98 -10.57 -4.11 7.92
N ARG A 99 -9.62 -4.33 7.00
CA ARG A 99 -8.20 -4.46 7.36
C ARG A 99 -7.63 -3.17 7.93
N PHE A 100 -8.07 -2.02 7.41
CA PHE A 100 -7.55 -0.71 7.79
C PHE A 100 -8.59 0.14 8.54
N GLN A 101 -9.57 -0.51 9.19
CA GLN A 101 -10.64 0.16 9.91
C GLN A 101 -10.09 1.19 10.90
N GLU A 102 -9.04 0.84 11.66
CA GLU A 102 -8.40 1.76 12.60
C GLU A 102 -7.78 2.99 11.91
N ILE A 103 -7.20 2.82 10.72
CA ILE A 103 -6.63 3.95 9.97
C ILE A 103 -7.75 4.87 9.50
N PHE A 104 -8.82 4.31 8.95
CA PHE A 104 -9.97 5.09 8.47
C PHE A 104 -10.75 5.77 9.61
N GLN A 105 -10.74 5.21 10.82
CA GLN A 105 -11.28 5.87 12.01
C GLN A 105 -10.38 7.01 12.51
N LYS A 106 -9.05 6.84 12.43
CA LYS A 106 -8.08 7.86 12.86
C LYS A 106 -7.96 9.04 11.90
N VAL A 107 -8.26 8.85 10.62
CA VAL A 107 -8.16 9.87 9.57
C VAL A 107 -9.55 10.15 8.98
N PRO A 108 -10.28 11.14 9.50
CA PRO A 108 -11.62 11.48 9.03
C PRO A 108 -11.65 11.79 7.53
N GLY A 109 -12.65 11.27 6.82
CA GLY A 109 -12.83 11.53 5.39
C GLY A 109 -11.97 10.67 4.45
N LEU A 110 -10.97 9.95 4.95
CA LEU A 110 -10.05 9.18 4.12
C LEU A 110 -10.73 8.05 3.33
N SER A 111 -11.60 7.30 3.99
CA SER A 111 -12.39 6.24 3.32
C SER A 111 -13.24 6.83 2.19
N LYS A 112 -13.85 8.01 2.39
CA LYS A 112 -14.63 8.71 1.37
C LYS A 112 -13.75 9.21 0.22
N ALA A 113 -12.57 9.74 0.52
CA ALA A 113 -11.62 10.23 -0.49
C ALA A 113 -11.12 9.12 -1.42
N ILE A 114 -10.90 7.90 -0.90
CA ILE A 114 -10.40 6.78 -1.71
C ILE A 114 -11.55 5.97 -2.33
N HIS A 115 -12.50 5.51 -1.51
CA HIS A 115 -13.51 4.50 -1.89
C HIS A 115 -14.93 5.06 -2.05
N GLY A 116 -15.17 6.33 -1.69
CA GLY A 116 -16.50 6.94 -1.81
C GLY A 116 -17.00 6.97 -3.25
N LYS A 117 -18.31 7.20 -3.45
CA LYS A 117 -18.91 7.33 -4.79
C LYS A 117 -18.23 8.39 -5.68
N SER A 118 -17.70 9.43 -5.05
CA SER A 118 -16.90 10.48 -5.70
C SER A 118 -15.43 10.43 -5.30
N GLY A 119 -14.98 9.32 -4.69
CA GLY A 119 -13.58 9.09 -4.34
C GLY A 119 -12.75 8.72 -5.56
N ALA A 120 -11.43 8.72 -5.38
CA ALA A 120 -10.46 8.54 -6.46
C ALA A 120 -10.71 7.27 -7.27
N LEU A 121 -10.92 6.11 -6.62
CA LEU A 121 -11.10 4.85 -7.34
C LEU A 121 -12.39 4.85 -8.17
N SER A 122 -13.46 5.47 -7.66
CA SER A 122 -14.73 5.59 -8.37
C SER A 122 -14.62 6.50 -9.60
N GLN A 123 -13.91 7.63 -9.47
CA GLN A 123 -13.69 8.57 -10.56
C GLN A 123 -12.86 7.95 -11.70
N VAL A 124 -11.80 7.21 -11.38
CA VAL A 124 -10.91 6.63 -12.40
C VAL A 124 -11.56 5.41 -13.06
N LEU A 125 -12.15 4.51 -12.27
CA LEU A 125 -12.55 3.19 -12.79
C LEU A 125 -13.98 3.16 -13.34
N GLY A 126 -14.83 4.11 -12.92
CA GLY A 126 -16.26 4.07 -13.17
C GLY A 126 -16.91 2.89 -12.44
N LEU A 127 -17.94 3.16 -11.64
CA LEU A 127 -18.58 2.17 -10.79
C LEU A 127 -19.58 1.25 -11.51
N ASP A 128 -19.75 1.42 -12.82
CA ASP A 128 -20.68 0.60 -13.60
C ASP A 128 -20.22 -0.86 -13.66
N PRO A 129 -21.13 -1.83 -13.44
CA PRO A 129 -20.81 -3.24 -13.59
C PRO A 129 -20.27 -3.52 -15.00
N GLY A 130 -19.10 -4.17 -15.06
CA GLY A 130 -18.46 -4.45 -16.34
C GLY A 130 -17.12 -5.17 -16.19
N PRO A 131 -16.49 -5.50 -17.32
CA PRO A 131 -15.16 -6.08 -17.33
C PRO A 131 -14.17 -5.14 -16.64
N LEU A 132 -13.20 -5.74 -15.95
CA LEU A 132 -12.13 -5.00 -15.32
C LEU A 132 -11.04 -4.74 -16.36
N ASP A 133 -10.64 -3.48 -16.51
CA ASP A 133 -9.38 -3.13 -17.17
C ASP A 133 -8.27 -3.21 -16.11
N HIS A 134 -7.46 -4.28 -16.17
CA HIS A 134 -6.42 -4.54 -15.17
C HIS A 134 -5.32 -3.48 -15.17
N GLU A 135 -4.92 -2.97 -16.33
CA GLU A 135 -3.87 -1.95 -16.42
C GLU A 135 -4.39 -0.62 -15.86
N LYS A 136 -5.58 -0.19 -16.29
CA LYS A 136 -6.22 1.02 -15.73
C LYS A 136 -6.46 0.90 -14.22
N THR A 137 -6.85 -0.28 -13.75
CA THR A 137 -7.05 -0.53 -12.33
C THR A 137 -5.75 -0.47 -11.56
N ALA A 138 -4.68 -1.06 -12.09
CA ALA A 138 -3.38 -0.97 -11.47
C ALA A 138 -2.86 0.48 -11.42
N ASP A 139 -3.05 1.25 -12.50
CA ASP A 139 -2.68 2.67 -12.54
C ASP A 139 -3.44 3.50 -11.49
N ALA A 140 -4.74 3.23 -11.30
CA ALA A 140 -5.53 3.88 -10.26
C ALA A 140 -5.00 3.57 -8.85
N PHE A 141 -4.68 2.30 -8.57
CA PHE A 141 -4.12 1.90 -7.28
C PHE A 141 -2.71 2.47 -7.06
N TYR A 142 -1.89 2.52 -8.12
CA TYR A 142 -0.58 3.15 -8.08
C TYR A 142 -0.69 4.65 -7.77
N ALA A 143 -1.63 5.36 -8.41
CA ALA A 143 -1.86 6.78 -8.14
C ALA A 143 -2.31 7.03 -6.69
N VAL A 144 -3.15 6.17 -6.13
CA VAL A 144 -3.50 6.23 -4.70
C VAL A 144 -2.27 5.99 -3.82
N ALA A 145 -1.41 5.02 -4.17
CA ALA A 145 -0.17 4.74 -3.44
C ALA A 145 0.80 5.93 -3.44
N TRP A 146 0.93 6.59 -4.59
CA TRP A 146 1.71 7.82 -4.77
C TRP A 146 1.13 8.96 -3.92
N ALA A 147 -0.19 9.21 -3.98
CA ALA A 147 -0.83 10.26 -3.18
C ALA A 147 -0.66 10.04 -1.66
N CYS A 148 -0.70 8.78 -1.21
CA CYS A 148 -0.36 8.41 0.16
C CYS A 148 1.12 8.63 0.48
N GLN A 149 2.03 8.55 -0.48
CA GLN A 149 3.45 8.82 -0.24
C GLN A 149 3.77 10.31 -0.16
N GLU A 150 3.09 11.13 -0.96
CA GLU A 150 3.24 12.59 -0.94
C GLU A 150 2.80 13.22 0.39
N ALA A 151 1.98 12.52 1.18
CA ALA A 151 1.52 12.98 2.50
C ALA A 151 2.44 12.55 3.67
N LYS A 152 3.58 11.88 3.40
CA LYS A 152 4.50 11.38 4.44
C LYS A 152 5.47 12.45 4.94
#